data_AF-A0A3N5EL95-F1
#
_entry.id   AF-A0A3N5EL95-F1
#
_cell.length_a   1.000
_cell.length_b   1.000
_cell.length_c   1.000
_cell.angle_alpha   90.00
_cell.angle_beta   90.00
_cell.angle_gamma   90.00
#
_symmetry.space_group_name_H-M   'P 1'
#
loop_
_entity.id
_entity.type
_entity.pdbx_description
1 polymer ?
#
loop_
_entity_poly.entity_id
_entity_poly.type
_entity_poly.pdbx_seq_one_letter_code
_entity_poly.pdbx_strand_id
1 'polypeptide(L)' 'MTKANYKLRIACEALERIAFPIKAIQKHLKEGEQLNGQMAYQLSNDPQFLKDIAKEALNKLGQND' A
#
# COMPACT_ATOMS: atom_id res chain seq x y z
N MET A 1 10.01 13.62 -15.48
CA MET A 1 10.29 13.16 -14.09
C MET A 1 11.55 12.31 -14.13
N THR A 2 12.55 12.55 -13.27
CA THR A 2 13.80 11.76 -13.26
C THR A 2 13.57 10.37 -12.69
N LYS A 3 14.43 9.38 -13.03
CA LYS A 3 14.37 8.01 -12.47
C LYS A 3 14.41 8.02 -10.93
N ALA A 4 15.21 8.91 -10.34
CA ALA A 4 15.26 9.12 -8.89
C ALA A 4 13.94 9.62 -8.31
N ASN A 5 13.30 10.63 -8.93
CA ASN A 5 12.01 11.15 -8.49
C ASN A 5 10.89 10.11 -8.60
N TYR A 6 10.94 9.25 -9.63
CA TYR A 6 10.00 8.14 -9.77
C TYR A 6 10.17 7.12 -8.63
N LYS A 7 11.41 6.67 -8.36
CA LYS A 7 11.69 5.73 -7.27
C LYS A 7 11.30 6.27 -5.89
N LEU A 8 11.61 7.55 -5.64
CA LEU A 8 11.21 8.23 -4.40
C LEU A 8 9.69 8.23 -4.24
N ARG A 9 8.94 8.57 -5.29
CA ARG A 9 7.48 8.55 -5.26
C ARG A 9 6.92 7.17 -4.92
N ILE A 10 7.45 6.10 -5.52
CA ILE A 10 7.03 4.72 -5.22
C ILE A 10 7.29 4.36 -3.75
N ALA A 11 8.47 4.72 -3.22
CA ALA A 11 8.82 4.46 -1.83
C ALA A 11 7.91 5.24 -0.86
N CYS A 12 7.68 6.53 -1.10
CA CYS A 12 6.78 7.35 -0.27
C CYS A 12 5.35 6.81 -0.29
N GLU A 13 4.82 6.44 -1.46
CA GLU A 13 3.47 5.89 -1.59
C GLU A 13 3.31 4.57 -0.81
N ALA A 14 4.32 3.70 -0.84
CA ALA A 14 4.32 2.45 -0.09
C ALA A 14 4.37 2.69 1.43
N LEU A 15 5.24 3.61 1.88
CA LEU A 15 5.35 3.97 3.30
C LEU A 15 4.06 4.61 3.82
N GLU A 16 3.41 5.47 3.04
CA GLU A 16 2.10 6.04 3.41
C GLU A 16 1.03 4.96 3.55
N ARG A 17 1.00 3.97 2.66
CA ARG A 17 0.05 2.84 2.74
C ARG A 17 0.30 1.97 3.98
N ILE A 18 1.56 1.78 4.37
CA ILE A 18 1.94 1.02 5.57
C ILE A 18 1.62 1.81 6.85
N ALA A 19 1.88 3.12 6.86
CA ALA A 19 1.58 3.98 8.01
C ALA A 19 0.07 4.18 8.22
N PHE A 20 -0.72 4.13 7.13
CA PHE A 20 -2.17 4.34 7.14
C PHE A 20 -2.92 3.21 6.42
N PRO A 21 -2.89 1.97 6.95
CA PRO A 21 -3.42 0.80 6.27
C PRO A 21 -4.93 0.89 6.03
N ILE A 22 -5.69 1.51 6.94
CA ILE A 22 -7.14 1.74 6.77
C ILE A 22 -7.43 2.57 5.51
N LYS A 23 -6.70 3.66 5.32
CA LYS A 23 -6.84 4.53 4.14
C LYS A 23 -6.41 3.80 2.87
N ALA A 24 -5.41 2.92 2.96
CA ALA A 24 -5.00 2.08 1.84
C ALA A 24 -6.10 1.06 1.47
N ILE A 25 -6.71 0.40 2.45
CA ILE A 25 -7.79 -0.58 2.23
C ILE A 25 -8.99 0.10 1.56
N GLN A 26 -9.39 1.29 2.02
CA GLN A 26 -10.50 2.05 1.43
C GLN A 26 -10.30 2.32 -0.07
N LYS A 27 -9.06 2.57 -0.51
CA LYS A 27 -8.76 2.78 -1.93
C LYS A 27 -8.87 1.51 -2.78
N HIS A 28 -8.89 0.34 -2.17
CA HIS A 28 -8.96 -0.96 -2.84
C HIS A 28 -10.35 -1.61 -2.74
N LEU A 29 -11.29 -0.98 -2.03
CA LEU A 29 -12.67 -1.43 -2.00
C LEU A 29 -13.32 -1.25 -3.37
N LYS A 30 -14.07 -2.25 -3.79
CA LYS A 30 -14.88 -2.16 -5.00
C LYS A 30 -16.06 -1.22 -4.76
N GLU A 31 -16.62 -0.71 -5.85
CA GLU A 31 -17.84 0.09 -5.78
C GLU A 31 -18.96 -0.72 -5.10
N GLY A 32 -19.54 -0.16 -4.05
CA GLY A 32 -20.54 -0.83 -3.21
C GLY A 32 -19.98 -1.62 -2.02
N GLU A 33 -18.67 -1.84 -1.92
CA GLU A 33 -18.05 -2.40 -0.72
C GLU A 33 -17.85 -1.29 0.33
N GLN A 34 -18.11 -1.63 1.60
CA GLN A 34 -17.85 -0.74 2.72
C GLN A 34 -16.86 -1.37 3.69
N LEU A 35 -15.88 -0.58 4.12
CA LEU A 35 -14.97 -0.99 5.17
C LEU A 35 -15.72 -1.02 6.50
N ASN A 36 -16.05 -2.21 7.00
CA ASN A 36 -16.59 -2.35 8.35
C ASN A 36 -15.45 -2.40 9.40
N GLY A 37 -15.81 -2.16 10.66
CA GLY A 37 -14.84 -2.09 11.76
C GLY A 37 -14.03 -3.38 11.97
N GLN A 38 -14.64 -4.55 11.72
CA GLN A 38 -13.97 -5.84 11.86
C GLN A 38 -12.88 -6.03 10.81
N MET A 39 -13.19 -5.71 9.54
CA MET A 39 -12.23 -5.78 8.44
C MET A 39 -11.10 -4.76 8.62
N ALA A 40 -11.41 -3.54 9.08
CA ALA A 40 -10.40 -2.53 9.41
C ALA A 40 -9.45 -3.03 10.51
N TYR A 41 -9.98 -3.66 11.56
CA TYR A 41 -9.17 -4.19 12.66
C TYR A 41 -8.29 -5.36 12.23
N GLN A 42 -8.83 -6.30 11.45
CA GLN A 42 -8.09 -7.47 10.99
C GLN A 42 -6.95 -7.09 10.04
N LEU A 43 -7.24 -6.27 9.02
CA LEU A 43 -6.25 -5.93 8.00
C LEU A 43 -5.21 -4.91 8.47
N SER A 44 -5.58 -3.99 9.38
CA SER A 44 -4.59 -3.04 9.93
C SER A 44 -3.56 -3.70 10.85
N ASN A 45 -3.90 -4.86 11.43
CA ASN A 45 -2.99 -5.64 12.26
C ASN A 45 -2.37 -6.83 11.54
N ASP A 46 -2.70 -7.06 10.27
CA ASP A 46 -2.17 -8.19 9.50
C ASP A 46 -0.74 -7.87 9.01
N PRO A 47 0.30 -8.55 9.54
CA PRO A 47 1.67 -8.32 9.11
C PRO A 47 1.88 -8.74 7.64
N GLN A 48 1.09 -9.67 7.12
CA GLN A 48 1.19 -10.11 5.74
C GLN A 48 0.71 -9.02 4.78
N PHE A 49 -0.41 -8.37 5.09
CA PHE A 49 -0.91 -7.23 4.33
C PHE A 49 0.15 -6.12 4.19
N LEU A 50 0.84 -5.78 5.27
CA LEU A 50 1.92 -4.77 5.25
C LEU A 50 3.14 -5.23 4.42
N LYS A 51 3.51 -6.51 4.53
CA LYS A 51 4.60 -7.10 3.73
C LYS A 51 4.28 -7.10 2.23
N ASP A 52 3.03 -7.33 1.87
CA ASP A 52 2.61 -7.35 0.47
C ASP A 52 2.71 -5.95 -0.16
N ILE A 53 2.36 -4.89 0.58
CA ILE A 53 2.57 -3.49 0.16
C ILE A 53 4.07 -3.22 -0.10
N ALA A 54 4.95 -3.65 0.81
CA ALA A 54 6.39 -3.48 0.66
C ALA A 54 6.94 -4.27 -0.54
N LYS A 55 6.47 -5.51 -0.73
CA LYS A 55 6.87 -6.36 -1.85
C LYS A 55 6.43 -5.78 -3.20
N GLU A 56 5.21 -5.25 -3.29
CA GLU A 56 4.71 -4.56 -4.47
C GLU A 56 5.61 -3.36 -4.85
N ALA A 57 6.00 -2.57 -3.85
CA ALA A 57 6.89 -1.43 -4.05
C ALA A 57 8.29 -1.86 -4.53
N LEU A 58 8.88 -2.87 -3.90
CA LEU A 58 10.19 -3.43 -4.29
C LEU A 58 10.18 -3.92 -5.74
N ASN A 59 9.13 -4.63 -6.15
CA ASN A 59 8.99 -5.09 -7.52
C ASN A 59 8.93 -3.91 -8.52
N LYS A 60 8.16 -2.85 -8.21
CA LYS A 60 8.08 -1.64 -9.05
C LYS A 60 9.40 -0.89 -9.14
N LEU A 61 10.19 -0.91 -8.06
CA LEU A 61 11.51 -0.28 -8.01
C LEU A 61 12.55 -1.04 -8.85
N GLY A 62 12.49 -2.38 -8.86
CA GLY A 62 13.39 -3.25 -9.62
C GLY A 62 13.02 -3.44 -11.10
N GLN A 63 11.75 -3.26 -11.48
CA GLN A 63 11.31 -3.34 -12.89
C GLN A 63 11.72 -2.14 -13.75
N ASN A 64 12.25 -1.06 -13.14
CA ASN A 64 12.71 0.13 -13.84
C ASN A 64 14.23 0.30 -13.76
N ASP A 65 14.97 -0.77 -13.43
CA ASP A 65 16.43 -0.75 -13.39
C ASP A 65 17.08 -0.93 -14.76
#